data_AF-K2D215-F1
#
_entry.id   AF-K2D215-F1
#
_cell.length_a   1.000
_cell.length_b   1.000
_cell.length_c   1.000
_cell.angle_alpha   90.00
_cell.angle_beta   90.00
_cell.angle_gamma   90.00
#
_symmetry.space_group_name_H-M   'P 1'
#
loop_
_entity.id
_entity.type
_entity.pdbx_description
1 polymer ?
#
loop_
_entity_poly.entity_id
_entity_poly.type
_entity_poly.pdbx_seq_one_letter_code
_entity_poly.pdbx_strand_id
1 'polypeptide(L)'
;MDNISKETVKKTKSRFSFKFLTLMAVIGPGIVVMLADTDAGSIITAAQSGAVWGYRLLLLQFILIPILYIAQELTVRLGLVTGCGHGELIKQQFGKYWAWISVSTLMICCVGAIITEFSGLVGVGALFGVSAPIVMTLVITFLIVITLTGSYHSVERIALIMGLFELVFI
;
A
#
# COMPACT_ATOMS: atom_id res chain seq x y z
N MET A 1 18.43 -23.67 44.74
CA MET A 1 18.58 -24.00 43.30
C MET A 1 17.70 -23.09 42.43
N ASP A 2 17.38 -21.88 42.89
CA ASP A 2 16.23 -21.11 42.39
C ASP A 2 16.58 -19.83 41.60
N ASN A 3 17.87 -19.50 41.49
CA ASN A 3 18.33 -18.31 40.76
C ASN A 3 18.65 -18.58 39.28
N ILE A 4 18.94 -19.82 38.89
CA ILE A 4 19.29 -20.18 37.51
C ILE A 4 18.04 -20.28 36.61
N SER A 5 16.88 -20.62 37.19
CA SER A 5 15.61 -20.73 36.47
C SER A 5 14.99 -19.35 36.12
N LYS A 6 15.22 -18.32 36.95
CA LYS A 6 14.66 -16.97 36.72
C LYS A 6 15.38 -16.20 35.61
N GLU A 7 16.68 -16.40 35.42
CA GLU A 7 17.44 -15.76 34.33
C GLU A 7 17.08 -16.34 32.94
N THR A 8 16.84 -17.64 32.85
CA THR A 8 16.49 -18.32 31.58
C THR A 8 15.09 -17.92 31.07
N VAL A 9 14.14 -17.70 31.97
CA VAL A 9 12.78 -17.23 31.61
C VAL A 9 12.78 -15.76 31.18
N LYS A 10 13.56 -14.88 31.84
CA LYS A 10 13.64 -13.46 31.51
C LYS A 10 14.31 -13.20 30.15
N LYS A 11 15.35 -13.97 29.81
CA LYS A 11 16.06 -13.89 28.52
C LYS A 11 15.20 -14.37 27.34
N THR A 12 14.30 -15.31 27.58
CA THR A 12 13.38 -15.87 26.56
C THR A 12 12.23 -14.92 26.24
N LYS A 13 11.63 -14.25 27.25
CA LYS A 13 10.58 -13.25 27.05
C LYS A 13 11.08 -12.01 26.29
N SER A 14 12.33 -11.61 26.55
CA SER A 14 13.01 -10.53 25.84
C SER A 14 13.29 -10.88 24.36
N ARG A 15 13.77 -12.09 24.06
CA ARG A 15 14.00 -12.53 22.67
C ARG A 15 12.72 -12.69 21.85
N PHE A 16 11.62 -13.11 22.48
CA PHE A 16 10.32 -13.24 21.80
C PHE A 16 9.71 -11.87 21.49
N SER A 17 9.77 -10.94 22.45
CA SER A 17 9.35 -9.55 22.25
C SER A 17 10.19 -8.84 21.19
N PHE A 18 11.50 -9.08 21.15
CA PHE A 18 12.37 -8.53 20.10
C PHE A 18 12.04 -9.10 18.72
N LYS A 19 11.84 -10.42 18.59
CA LYS A 19 11.45 -11.05 17.32
C LYS A 19 10.09 -10.54 16.82
N PHE A 20 9.12 -10.37 17.71
CA PHE A 20 7.82 -9.80 17.36
C PHE A 20 7.93 -8.33 16.94
N LEU A 21 8.74 -7.53 17.63
CA LEU A 21 8.96 -6.12 17.29
C LEU A 21 9.71 -5.97 15.95
N THR A 22 10.70 -6.83 15.69
CA THR A 22 11.38 -6.90 14.38
C THR A 22 10.44 -7.38 13.28
N LEU A 23 9.56 -8.34 13.56
CA LEU A 23 8.55 -8.82 12.61
C LEU A 23 7.57 -7.69 12.26
N MET A 24 7.08 -6.93 13.24
CA MET A 24 6.20 -5.78 13.01
C MET A 24 6.89 -4.69 12.17
N ALA A 25 8.19 -4.44 12.39
CA ALA A 25 8.95 -3.49 11.59
C ALA A 25 9.17 -3.94 10.13
N VAL A 26 9.19 -5.24 9.85
CA VAL A 26 9.36 -5.80 8.49
C VAL A 26 8.03 -5.94 7.76
N ILE A 27 6.93 -6.16 8.49
CA ILE A 27 5.58 -6.27 7.93
C ILE A 27 5.07 -4.92 7.40
N GLY A 28 5.48 -3.82 8.02
CA GLY A 28 5.02 -2.46 7.70
C GLY A 28 5.05 -2.10 6.21
N PRO A 29 6.20 -2.19 5.52
CA PRO A 29 6.29 -1.94 4.08
C PRO A 29 5.38 -2.85 3.25
N GLY A 30 5.22 -4.11 3.64
CA GLY A 30 4.33 -5.05 2.96
C GLY A 30 2.86 -4.65 3.07
N ILE A 31 2.40 -4.26 4.26
CA ILE A 31 1.02 -3.78 4.45
C ILE A 31 0.79 -2.48 3.68
N VAL A 32 1.75 -1.55 3.67
CA VAL A 32 1.61 -0.29 2.92
C VAL A 32 1.43 -0.57 1.42
N VAL A 33 2.13 -1.56 0.85
CA VAL A 33 1.93 -1.97 -0.54
C VAL A 33 0.54 -2.57 -0.75
N MET A 34 0.06 -3.41 0.17
CA MET A 34 -1.29 -3.99 0.07
C MET A 34 -2.39 -2.93 0.19
N LEU A 35 -2.20 -1.92 1.04
CA LEU A 35 -3.15 -0.80 1.16
C LEU A 35 -3.16 0.09 -0.09
N ALA A 36 -2.04 0.19 -0.80
CA ALA A 36 -2.00 0.90 -2.07
C ALA A 36 -2.88 0.25 -3.16
N ASP A 37 -3.15 -1.06 -3.07
CA ASP A 37 -4.07 -1.74 -3.99
C ASP A 37 -5.56 -1.41 -3.71
N THR A 38 -5.86 -0.77 -2.57
CA THR A 38 -7.22 -0.37 -2.15
C THR A 38 -7.44 1.14 -2.31
N ASP A 39 -6.80 1.71 -3.32
CA ASP A 39 -6.94 3.12 -3.68
C ASP A 39 -8.37 3.46 -4.17
N ALA A 40 -8.66 4.76 -4.32
CA ALA A 40 -9.98 5.22 -4.75
C ALA A 40 -10.36 4.64 -6.12
N GLY A 41 -9.40 4.43 -7.02
CA GLY A 41 -9.60 3.82 -8.32
C GLY A 41 -10.13 2.38 -8.21
N SER A 42 -9.50 1.57 -7.38
CA SER A 42 -9.93 0.20 -7.07
C SER A 42 -11.32 0.15 -6.46
N ILE A 43 -11.61 1.01 -5.47
CA ILE A 43 -12.92 1.04 -4.80
C ILE A 43 -14.03 1.48 -5.77
N ILE A 44 -13.80 2.54 -6.56
CA ILE A 44 -14.79 3.03 -7.53
C ILE A 44 -15.07 1.95 -8.59
N THR A 45 -14.03 1.28 -9.07
CA THR A 45 -14.18 0.20 -10.07
C THR A 45 -14.93 -1.00 -9.48
N ALA A 46 -14.64 -1.38 -8.24
CA ALA A 46 -15.36 -2.43 -7.53
C ALA A 46 -16.84 -2.06 -7.33
N ALA A 47 -17.14 -0.81 -6.94
CA ALA A 47 -18.50 -0.32 -6.75
C ALA A 47 -19.29 -0.28 -8.07
N GLN A 48 -18.69 0.25 -9.14
CA GLN A 48 -19.34 0.33 -10.46
C GLN A 48 -19.56 -1.07 -11.05
N SER A 49 -18.55 -1.94 -10.99
CA SER A 49 -18.68 -3.30 -11.50
C SER A 49 -19.68 -4.12 -10.68
N GLY A 50 -19.75 -3.92 -9.36
CA GLY A 50 -20.78 -4.50 -8.49
C GLY A 50 -22.19 -4.00 -8.82
N ALA A 51 -22.35 -2.71 -9.14
CA ALA A 51 -23.65 -2.15 -9.52
C ALA A 51 -24.16 -2.71 -10.87
N VAL A 52 -23.25 -2.95 -11.82
CA VAL A 52 -23.61 -3.43 -13.17
C VAL A 52 -23.75 -4.96 -13.23
N TRP A 53 -22.82 -5.70 -12.61
CA TRP A 53 -22.72 -7.16 -12.73
C TRP A 53 -23.22 -7.93 -11.50
N GLY A 54 -23.57 -7.22 -10.42
CA GLY A 54 -23.93 -7.82 -9.15
C GLY A 54 -22.79 -8.68 -8.60
N TYR A 55 -23.14 -9.83 -8.02
CA TYR A 55 -22.18 -10.74 -7.38
C TYR A 55 -21.40 -11.66 -8.34
N ARG A 56 -21.61 -11.54 -9.66
CA ARG A 56 -21.01 -12.46 -10.64
C ARG A 56 -19.48 -12.38 -10.70
N LEU A 57 -18.91 -11.22 -10.36
CA LEU A 57 -17.46 -10.98 -10.36
C LEU A 57 -16.78 -11.38 -9.04
N LEU A 58 -17.54 -11.69 -7.98
CA LEU A 58 -16.95 -12.07 -6.69
C LEU A 58 -16.08 -13.34 -6.79
N LEU A 59 -16.57 -14.35 -7.51
CA LEU A 59 -15.82 -15.59 -7.70
C LEU A 59 -14.49 -15.33 -8.42
N LEU A 60 -14.51 -14.45 -9.43
CA LEU A 60 -13.30 -14.04 -10.14
C LEU A 60 -12.33 -13.35 -9.19
N GLN A 61 -12.82 -12.45 -8.31
CA GLN A 61 -11.98 -11.80 -7.30
C GLN A 61 -11.28 -12.80 -6.39
N PHE A 62 -11.98 -13.83 -5.90
CA PHE A 62 -11.38 -14.89 -5.09
C PHE A 62 -10.27 -15.66 -5.80
N ILE A 63 -10.41 -15.89 -7.12
CA ILE A 63 -9.37 -16.54 -7.93
C ILE A 63 -8.15 -15.62 -8.13
N LEU A 64 -8.35 -14.31 -8.18
CA LEU A 64 -7.26 -13.34 -8.35
C LEU A 64 -6.39 -13.21 -7.10
N ILE A 65 -6.94 -13.39 -5.89
CA ILE A 65 -6.19 -13.29 -4.62
C ILE A 65 -4.87 -14.08 -4.62
N PRO A 66 -4.84 -15.41 -4.89
CA PRO A 66 -3.59 -16.17 -4.86
C PRO A 66 -2.60 -15.73 -5.95
N ILE A 67 -3.10 -15.28 -7.11
CA ILE A 67 -2.25 -14.83 -8.22
C ILE A 67 -1.54 -13.53 -7.83
N LEU A 68 -2.27 -12.57 -7.28
CA LEU A 68 -1.72 -11.30 -6.80
C LEU A 68 -0.74 -11.52 -5.65
N TYR A 69 -1.06 -12.42 -4.72
CA TYR A 69 -0.16 -12.77 -3.62
C TYR A 69 1.18 -13.32 -4.13
N ILE A 70 1.17 -14.22 -5.11
CA ILE A 70 2.41 -14.76 -5.71
C ILE A 70 3.19 -13.63 -6.42
N ALA A 71 2.51 -12.75 -7.14
CA ALA A 71 3.16 -11.62 -7.81
C ALA A 71 3.86 -10.66 -6.82
N GLN A 72 3.18 -10.32 -5.71
CA GLN A 72 3.76 -9.49 -4.64
C GLN A 72 4.93 -10.19 -3.95
N GLU A 73 4.79 -11.48 -3.62
CA GLU A 73 5.84 -12.28 -2.98
C GLU A 73 7.11 -12.35 -3.83
N LEU A 74 6.96 -12.63 -5.13
CA LEU A 74 8.07 -12.66 -6.07
C LEU A 74 8.75 -11.28 -6.19
N THR A 75 7.96 -10.20 -6.21
CA THR A 75 8.48 -8.83 -6.29
C THR A 75 9.32 -8.48 -5.05
N VAL A 76 8.81 -8.80 -3.86
CA VAL A 76 9.53 -8.59 -2.59
C VAL A 76 10.78 -9.46 -2.52
N ARG A 77 10.67 -10.75 -2.86
CA ARG A 77 11.80 -11.68 -2.89
C ARG A 77 12.89 -11.21 -3.84
N LEU A 78 12.52 -10.74 -5.02
CA LEU A 78 13.46 -10.21 -6.01
C LEU A 78 14.17 -8.96 -5.49
N GLY A 79 13.44 -8.03 -4.88
CA GLY A 79 14.03 -6.83 -4.27
C GLY A 79 14.98 -7.15 -3.12
N LEU A 80 14.63 -8.12 -2.27
CA LEU A 80 15.47 -8.55 -1.14
C LEU A 80 16.74 -9.27 -1.58
N VAL A 81 16.66 -10.17 -2.58
CA VAL A 81 17.80 -10.97 -3.05
C VAL A 81 18.78 -10.14 -3.86
N THR A 82 18.28 -9.23 -4.71
CA THR A 82 19.13 -8.45 -5.61
C THR A 82 19.62 -7.13 -5.02
N GLY A 83 18.95 -6.62 -3.98
CA GLY A 83 19.22 -5.29 -3.42
C GLY A 83 18.99 -4.13 -4.39
N CYS A 84 18.39 -4.39 -5.56
CA CYS A 84 18.16 -3.42 -6.62
C CYS A 84 16.65 -3.22 -6.83
N GLY A 85 16.26 -2.00 -7.21
CA GLY A 85 14.87 -1.71 -7.60
C GLY A 85 14.48 -2.44 -8.89
N HIS A 86 13.18 -2.72 -9.06
CA HIS A 86 12.66 -3.45 -10.22
C HIS A 86 13.09 -2.83 -11.57
N GLY A 87 13.05 -1.50 -11.70
CA GLY A 87 13.49 -0.81 -12.91
C GLY A 87 14.98 -0.94 -13.21
N GLU A 88 15.83 -1.01 -12.18
CA GLU A 88 17.28 -1.22 -12.36
C GLU A 88 17.59 -2.65 -12.78
N LEU A 89 16.82 -3.64 -12.28
CA LEU A 89 16.93 -5.03 -12.73
C LEU A 89 16.53 -5.19 -14.20
N ILE A 90 15.45 -4.51 -14.63
CA ILE A 90 15.06 -4.50 -16.05
C ILE A 90 16.18 -3.92 -16.90
N LYS A 91 16.81 -2.84 -16.44
CA LYS A 91 17.94 -2.22 -17.14
C LYS A 91 19.15 -3.15 -17.23
N GLN A 92 19.45 -3.91 -16.18
CA GLN A 92 20.57 -4.85 -16.16
C GLN A 92 20.33 -6.08 -17.05
N GLN A 93 19.11 -6.63 -17.05
CA GLN A 93 18.78 -7.87 -17.77
C GLN A 93 18.35 -7.64 -19.22
N PHE A 94 17.56 -6.59 -19.48
CA PHE A 94 16.94 -6.31 -20.78
C PHE A 94 17.50 -5.05 -21.46
N GLY A 95 18.31 -4.25 -20.76
CA GLY A 95 18.94 -3.05 -21.29
C GLY A 95 18.12 -1.76 -21.08
N LYS A 96 18.74 -0.63 -21.44
CA LYS A 96 18.23 0.72 -21.14
C LYS A 96 16.88 1.03 -21.79
N TYR A 97 16.62 0.52 -22.99
CA TYR A 97 15.38 0.80 -23.72
C TYR A 97 14.14 0.24 -23.00
N TRP A 98 14.19 -1.03 -22.59
CA TRP A 98 13.11 -1.68 -21.85
C TRP A 98 12.90 -1.09 -20.46
N ALA A 99 13.97 -0.66 -19.81
CA ALA A 99 13.87 0.05 -18.53
C ALA A 99 13.10 1.38 -18.68
N TRP A 100 13.37 2.15 -19.74
CA TRP A 100 12.65 3.39 -20.02
C TRP A 100 11.18 3.16 -20.30
N ILE A 101 10.82 2.10 -21.04
CA ILE A 101 9.42 1.71 -21.25
C ILE A 101 8.75 1.44 -19.91
N SER A 102 9.34 0.58 -19.07
CA SER A 102 8.78 0.22 -17.77
C SER A 102 8.58 1.44 -16.86
N VAL A 103 9.58 2.32 -16.75
CA VAL A 103 9.49 3.55 -15.94
C VAL A 103 8.44 4.51 -16.51
N SER A 104 8.32 4.61 -17.83
CA SER A 104 7.32 5.48 -18.46
C SER A 104 5.90 4.96 -18.21
N THR A 105 5.68 3.65 -18.33
CA THR A 105 4.40 3.02 -17.98
C THR A 105 4.06 3.25 -16.51
N LEU A 106 5.04 3.07 -15.61
CA LEU A 106 4.85 3.35 -14.18
C LEU A 106 4.46 4.81 -13.93
N MET A 107 5.13 5.77 -14.59
CA MET A 107 4.77 7.19 -14.49
C MET A 107 3.33 7.45 -14.93
N ILE A 108 2.89 6.86 -16.05
CA ILE A 108 1.51 7.01 -16.53
C ILE A 108 0.52 6.43 -15.50
N CYS A 109 0.81 5.25 -14.95
CA CYS A 109 0.00 4.64 -13.90
C CYS A 109 -0.07 5.52 -12.64
N CYS A 110 1.05 6.09 -12.19
CA CYS A 110 1.08 6.99 -11.03
C CYS A 110 0.27 8.27 -11.27
N VAL A 111 0.35 8.87 -12.46
CA VAL A 111 -0.47 10.03 -12.82
C VAL A 111 -1.96 9.64 -12.84
N GLY A 112 -2.28 8.49 -13.42
CA GLY A 112 -3.64 7.93 -13.41
C GLY A 112 -4.18 7.77 -11.99
N ALA A 113 -3.40 7.17 -11.09
CA ALA A 113 -3.76 6.98 -9.69
C ALA A 113 -4.07 8.31 -8.99
N ILE A 114 -3.21 9.33 -9.17
CA ILE A 114 -3.44 10.68 -8.60
C ILE A 114 -4.75 11.28 -9.13
N ILE A 115 -5.05 11.12 -10.42
CA ILE A 115 -6.29 11.62 -11.01
C ILE A 115 -7.51 10.93 -10.38
N THR A 116 -7.48 9.61 -10.21
CA THR A 116 -8.57 8.86 -9.56
C THR A 116 -8.73 9.23 -8.09
N GLU A 117 -7.65 9.43 -7.35
CA GLU A 117 -7.67 9.89 -5.95
C GLU A 117 -8.37 11.25 -5.81
N PHE A 118 -8.00 12.22 -6.66
CA PHE A 118 -8.64 13.53 -6.65
C PHE A 118 -10.10 13.48 -7.09
N SER A 119 -10.43 12.66 -8.09
CA SER A 119 -11.81 12.43 -8.51
C SER A 119 -12.66 11.84 -7.38
N GLY A 120 -12.12 10.85 -6.66
CA GLY A 120 -12.78 10.25 -5.49
C GLY A 120 -13.06 11.27 -4.39
N LEU A 121 -12.05 12.07 -4.02
CA LEU A 121 -12.18 13.11 -2.99
C LEU A 121 -13.20 14.20 -3.38
N VAL A 122 -13.18 14.66 -4.63
CA VAL A 122 -14.18 15.62 -5.14
C VAL A 122 -15.57 15.00 -5.13
N GLY A 123 -15.71 13.73 -5.52
CA GLY A 123 -16.97 12.99 -5.48
C GLY A 123 -17.55 12.93 -4.06
N VAL A 124 -16.71 12.62 -3.06
CA VAL A 124 -17.11 12.65 -1.66
C VAL A 124 -17.49 14.06 -1.21
N GLY A 125 -16.69 15.08 -1.55
CA GLY A 125 -17.00 16.47 -1.20
C GLY A 125 -18.34 16.96 -1.77
N ALA A 126 -18.69 16.51 -2.98
CA ALA A 126 -19.99 16.82 -3.60
C ALA A 126 -21.17 16.23 -2.81
N LEU A 127 -21.02 15.08 -2.14
CA LEU A 127 -22.06 14.51 -1.27
C LEU A 127 -22.36 15.39 -0.05
N PHE A 128 -21.36 16.14 0.42
CA PHE A 128 -21.50 17.11 1.52
C PHE A 128 -21.87 18.52 1.05
N GLY A 129 -22.12 18.71 -0.25
CA GLY A 129 -22.43 20.03 -0.83
C GLY A 129 -21.22 20.97 -0.91
N VAL A 130 -19.99 20.46 -0.77
CA VAL A 130 -18.76 21.25 -0.88
C VAL A 130 -18.35 21.34 -2.34
N SER A 131 -17.98 22.54 -2.81
CA SER A 131 -17.56 22.74 -4.19
C SER A 131 -16.18 22.13 -4.46
N ALA A 132 -16.00 21.59 -5.68
CA ALA A 132 -14.75 20.99 -6.14
C ALA A 132 -13.48 21.83 -5.88
N PRO A 133 -13.42 23.15 -6.14
CA PRO A 133 -12.21 23.93 -5.91
C PRO A 133 -11.78 23.94 -4.43
N ILE A 134 -12.74 23.96 -3.48
CA ILE A 134 -12.44 23.96 -2.05
C ILE A 134 -11.80 22.64 -1.64
N VAL A 135 -12.37 21.52 -2.07
CA VAL A 135 -11.82 20.19 -1.80
C VAL A 135 -10.41 20.05 -2.36
N MET A 136 -10.20 20.47 -3.61
CA MET A 136 -8.88 20.39 -4.26
C MET A 136 -7.84 21.24 -3.54
N THR A 137 -8.16 22.47 -3.16
CA THR A 137 -7.23 23.33 -2.39
C THR A 137 -6.88 22.73 -1.05
N LEU A 138 -7.84 22.15 -0.33
CA LEU A 138 -7.60 21.50 0.96
C LEU A 138 -6.67 20.30 0.78
N VAL A 139 -6.99 19.38 -0.14
CA VAL A 139 -6.22 18.16 -0.39
C VAL A 139 -4.79 18.47 -0.83
N ILE A 140 -4.60 19.41 -1.76
CA ILE A 140 -3.26 19.80 -2.23
C ILE A 140 -2.45 20.40 -1.08
N THR A 141 -3.05 21.30 -0.30
CA THR A 141 -2.38 21.91 0.86
C THR A 141 -1.97 20.85 1.88
N PHE A 142 -2.87 19.92 2.17
CA PHE A 142 -2.61 18.80 3.08
C PHE A 142 -1.46 17.90 2.59
N LEU A 143 -1.45 17.54 1.30
CA LEU A 143 -0.37 16.74 0.70
C LEU A 143 0.96 17.47 0.73
N ILE A 144 0.99 18.78 0.47
CA ILE A 144 2.23 19.58 0.55
C ILE A 144 2.75 19.59 1.99
N VAL A 145 1.89 19.81 2.98
CA VAL A 145 2.28 19.81 4.40
C VAL A 145 2.84 18.44 4.82
N ILE A 146 2.18 17.34 4.43
CA ILE A 146 2.67 15.99 4.71
C ILE A 146 4.00 15.73 4.01
N THR A 147 4.16 16.13 2.75
CA THR A 147 5.39 15.90 2.00
C THR A 147 6.57 16.67 2.60
N LEU A 148 6.34 17.89 3.10
CA LEU A 148 7.39 18.71 3.72
C LEU A 148 7.73 18.25 5.15
N THR A 149 6.76 17.70 5.89
CA THR A 149 6.91 17.39 7.32
C THR A 149 7.15 15.90 7.60
N GLY A 150 6.81 15.02 6.66
CA GLY A 150 6.68 13.59 6.87
C GLY A 150 8.01 12.83 6.89
N SER A 151 8.42 12.38 8.07
CA SER A 151 9.36 11.25 8.19
C SER A 151 8.69 9.97 7.69
N TYR A 152 9.43 9.08 7.03
CA TYR A 152 8.92 7.82 6.46
C TYR A 152 8.06 7.01 7.45
N HIS A 153 8.50 6.94 8.71
CA HIS A 153 7.76 6.23 9.77
C HIS A 153 6.42 6.87 10.15
N SER A 154 6.27 8.19 9.98
CA SER A 154 5.00 8.87 10.21
C SER A 154 4.01 8.57 9.10
N VAL A 155 4.48 8.55 7.84
CA VAL A 155 3.66 8.22 6.66
C VAL A 155 3.17 6.77 6.74
N GLU A 156 4.07 5.84 7.07
CA GLU A 156 3.74 4.43 7.27
C GLU A 156 2.64 4.25 8.33
N ARG A 157 2.76 4.92 9.48
CA ARG A 157 1.77 4.85 10.55
C ARG A 157 0.42 5.42 10.13
N ILE A 158 0.41 6.55 9.41
CA ILE A 158 -0.82 7.16 8.90
C ILE A 158 -1.49 6.21 7.91
N ALA A 159 -0.73 5.60 7.00
CA ALA A 159 -1.26 4.61 6.05
C ALA A 159 -1.90 3.43 6.78
N LEU A 160 -1.26 2.87 7.81
CA LEU A 160 -1.81 1.77 8.61
C LEU A 160 -3.10 2.16 9.35
N ILE A 161 -3.17 3.37 9.91
CA ILE A 161 -4.38 3.88 10.58
C ILE A 161 -5.50 4.08 9.57
N MET A 162 -5.19 4.65 8.40
CA MET A 162 -6.16 4.82 7.31
C MET A 162 -6.68 3.46 6.82
N GLY A 163 -5.79 2.48 6.62
CA GLY A 163 -6.18 1.12 6.24
C GLY A 163 -7.09 0.43 7.27
N LEU A 164 -6.98 0.78 8.56
CA LEU A 164 -7.90 0.26 9.57
C LEU A 164 -9.36 0.69 9.32
N PHE A 165 -9.60 1.83 8.67
CA PHE A 165 -10.95 2.26 8.29
C PHE A 165 -11.61 1.34 7.26
N GLU A 166 -10.84 0.57 6.48
CA GLU A 166 -11.41 -0.40 5.53
C GLU A 166 -12.22 -1.49 6.23
N LEU A 167 -11.95 -1.77 7.51
CA LEU A 167 -12.74 -2.72 8.31
C LEU A 167 -14.20 -2.28 8.49
N VAL A 168 -14.53 -1.01 8.26
CA VAL A 168 -15.92 -0.51 8.28
C VAL A 168 -16.75 -1.10 7.14
N PHE A 169 -16.12 -1.55 6.05
CA PHE A 169 -16.79 -2.12 4.87
C PHE A 169 -17.07 -3.64 4.98
N ILE A 170 -16.58 -4.29 6.04
CA ILE A 170 -16.82 -5.72 6.36
C ILE A 170 -18.02 -5.83 7.31
#